data_AF-A2TBT9-F1
#
_entry.id   AF-A2TBT9-F1
#
_cell.length_a   1.000
_cell.length_b   1.000
_cell.length_c   1.000
_cell.angle_alpha   90.00
_cell.angle_beta   90.00
_cell.angle_gamma   90.00
#
_symmetry.space_group_name_H-M   'P 1'
#
loop_
_entity.id
_entity.type
_entity.pdbx_description
1 polymer ?
#
loop_
_entity_poly.entity_id
_entity_poly.type
_entity_poly.pdbx_seq_one_letter_code
_entity_poly.pdbx_strand_id
1 'polypeptide(L)'
;YGAAIENGPGTQEQIWHRDQPDYALLKAGPGTAEAMLNFFTALTDFTPDTGMTQYIWGSHKRVELGEPDAEHPVVFTKLKAGDTAVLSGKIVHRGSANATPDVFRRALALMIIPAIMTPFDATCHLSRHMVETMTPLAQKMVGRRSVVIPPPHTVGAALGIWCLNMREVGEQMGLKSNQPDKEEE
;
A
#
# COMPACT_ATOMS: atom_id res chain seq x y z
N TYR A 1 -1.53 3.26 -4.02
CA TYR A 1 -0.19 3.46 -4.60
C TYR A 1 0.36 2.10 -4.93
N GLY A 2 0.91 1.95 -6.14
CA GLY A 2 1.50 0.70 -6.58
C GLY A 2 2.80 0.99 -7.30
N ALA A 3 3.94 0.58 -6.73
CA ALA A 3 5.24 0.80 -7.35
C ALA A 3 6.15 -0.41 -7.26
N ALA A 4 6.90 -0.63 -8.33
CA ALA A 4 8.08 -1.47 -8.29
C ALA A 4 9.26 -0.66 -7.74
N ILE A 5 9.93 -1.19 -6.73
CA ILE A 5 11.13 -0.62 -6.13
C ILE A 5 12.29 -1.55 -6.46
N GLU A 6 13.33 -1.02 -7.09
CA GLU A 6 14.53 -1.77 -7.45
C GLU A 6 15.73 -1.25 -6.65
N ASN A 7 16.25 -2.10 -5.76
CA ASN A 7 17.49 -1.87 -5.04
C ASN A 7 18.62 -2.56 -5.83
N GLY A 8 19.35 -1.78 -6.64
CA GLY A 8 20.52 -2.27 -7.36
C GLY A 8 21.72 -2.57 -6.45
N PRO A 9 22.78 -3.18 -7.01
CA PRO A 9 24.05 -3.39 -6.31
C PRO A 9 24.55 -2.13 -5.59
N GLY A 10 24.93 -2.27 -4.31
CA GLY A 10 25.44 -1.16 -3.50
C GLY A 10 24.39 -0.25 -2.87
N THR A 11 23.09 -0.55 -3.01
CA THR A 11 22.03 0.18 -2.29
C THR A 11 22.31 0.16 -0.79
N GLN A 12 22.25 1.33 -0.15
CA GLN A 12 22.54 1.47 1.28
C GLN A 12 21.36 1.06 2.15
N GLU A 13 21.67 0.71 3.41
CA GLU A 13 20.65 0.51 4.45
C GLU A 13 19.87 1.80 4.68
N GLN A 14 18.55 1.70 4.79
CA GLN A 14 17.67 2.83 5.06
C GLN A 14 17.67 3.19 6.56
N ILE A 15 17.22 4.39 6.89
CA ILE A 15 16.90 4.77 8.27
C ILE A 15 15.64 4.04 8.77
N TRP A 16 15.49 3.92 10.10
CA TRP A 16 14.24 3.48 10.71
C TRP A 16 13.11 4.44 10.36
N HIS A 17 11.99 3.90 9.89
CA HIS A 17 10.82 4.69 9.53
C HIS A 17 9.51 3.89 9.65
N ARG A 18 8.40 4.60 9.51
CA ARG A 18 7.06 4.05 9.24
C ARG A 18 6.61 4.52 7.87
N ASP A 19 5.82 3.71 7.18
CA ASP A 19 5.27 4.06 5.86
C ASP A 19 4.14 5.09 5.95
N GLN A 20 3.41 5.14 7.07
CA GLN A 20 2.24 6.01 7.19
C GLN A 20 2.68 7.49 7.20
N PRO A 21 2.16 8.33 6.29
CA PRO A 21 2.44 9.76 6.32
C PRO A 21 1.82 10.42 7.56
N ASP A 22 2.57 11.36 8.14
CA ASP A 22 2.12 12.13 9.30
C ASP A 22 1.35 13.38 8.84
N TYR A 23 0.02 13.35 9.01
CA TYR A 23 -0.86 14.45 8.66
C TYR A 23 -1.60 14.94 9.90
N ALA A 24 -1.64 16.25 10.13
CA ALA A 24 -2.25 16.86 11.32
C ALA A 24 -3.73 16.47 11.55
N LEU A 25 -4.47 16.14 10.48
CA LEU A 25 -5.88 15.73 10.55
C LEU A 25 -6.07 14.22 10.70
N LEU A 26 -5.01 13.42 10.56
CA LEU A 26 -5.06 11.97 10.64
C LEU A 26 -4.44 11.51 11.96
N LYS A 27 -5.21 10.79 12.77
CA LYS A 27 -4.68 10.19 14.00
C LYS A 27 -3.67 9.10 13.68
N ALA A 28 -2.44 9.25 14.15
CA ALA A 28 -1.37 8.27 14.03
C ALA A 28 -0.99 7.67 15.40
N GLY A 29 -0.37 6.48 15.37
CA GLY A 29 0.17 5.81 16.56
C GLY A 29 -0.69 4.66 17.10
N PRO A 30 -0.27 4.06 18.23
CA PRO A 30 -0.96 2.93 18.85
C PRO A 30 -2.40 3.28 19.27
N GLY A 31 -3.32 2.34 19.08
CA GLY A 31 -4.73 2.52 19.43
C GLY A 31 -5.54 3.37 18.45
N THR A 32 -4.93 3.91 17.39
CA THR A 32 -5.66 4.56 16.29
C THR A 32 -6.05 3.54 15.22
N ALA A 33 -7.02 3.91 14.38
CA ALA A 33 -7.42 3.09 13.24
C ALA A 33 -6.26 2.85 12.27
N GLU A 34 -6.32 1.76 11.52
CA GLU A 34 -5.34 1.51 10.47
C GLU A 34 -5.58 2.44 9.28
N ALA A 35 -4.58 3.26 8.95
CA ALA A 35 -4.67 4.22 7.85
C ALA A 35 -4.01 3.71 6.57
N MET A 36 -3.27 2.61 6.64
CA MET A 36 -2.70 1.96 5.47
C MET A 36 -2.27 0.52 5.74
N LEU A 37 -2.27 -0.29 4.68
CA LEU A 37 -1.56 -1.56 4.61
C LEU A 37 -0.67 -1.56 3.37
N ASN A 38 0.60 -1.93 3.56
CA ASN A 38 1.53 -2.16 2.45
C ASN A 38 1.71 -3.67 2.26
N PHE A 39 1.21 -4.20 1.15
CA PHE A 39 1.53 -5.54 0.69
C PHE A 39 2.87 -5.46 -0.06
N PHE A 40 3.95 -5.58 0.72
CA PHE A 40 5.31 -5.49 0.22
C PHE A 40 5.74 -6.85 -0.34
N THR A 41 5.46 -7.04 -1.64
CA THR A 41 5.61 -8.31 -2.35
C THR A 41 7.00 -8.40 -2.97
N ALA A 42 7.71 -9.50 -2.71
CA ALA A 42 8.99 -9.77 -3.32
C ALA A 42 8.81 -10.14 -4.82
N LEU A 43 9.46 -9.41 -5.72
CA LEU A 43 9.57 -9.76 -7.15
C LEU A 43 10.86 -10.55 -7.44
N THR A 44 11.83 -10.48 -6.54
CA THR A 44 13.05 -11.29 -6.49
C THR A 44 13.28 -11.75 -5.05
N ASP A 45 14.15 -12.74 -4.84
CA ASP A 45 14.47 -13.22 -3.49
C ASP A 45 15.12 -12.15 -2.60
N PHE A 46 14.62 -12.02 -1.37
CA PHE A 46 15.23 -11.21 -0.32
C PHE A 46 16.07 -12.14 0.55
N THR A 47 17.37 -12.03 0.39
CA THR A 47 18.39 -12.82 1.07
C THR A 47 19.24 -11.90 1.95
N PRO A 48 20.08 -12.45 2.85
CA PRO A 48 21.03 -11.63 3.60
C PRO A 48 21.87 -10.71 2.71
N ASP A 49 22.31 -11.20 1.55
CA ASP A 49 23.22 -10.45 0.65
C ASP A 49 22.48 -9.40 -0.20
N THR A 50 21.28 -9.75 -0.71
CA THR A 50 20.45 -8.83 -1.51
C THR A 50 19.71 -7.79 -0.66
N GLY A 51 19.64 -8.02 0.66
CA GLY A 51 19.00 -7.15 1.64
C GLY A 51 17.61 -7.63 2.07
N MET A 52 17.52 -8.25 3.25
CA MET A 52 16.25 -8.56 3.90
C MET A 52 15.65 -7.30 4.55
N THR A 53 14.35 -7.07 4.41
CA THR A 53 13.73 -5.97 5.18
C THR A 53 13.80 -6.27 6.67
N GLN A 54 14.16 -5.26 7.46
CA GLN A 54 14.30 -5.32 8.92
C GLN A 54 13.10 -4.68 9.60
N TYR A 55 12.57 -5.32 10.64
CA TYR A 55 11.43 -4.84 11.42
C TYR A 55 11.78 -4.82 12.90
N ILE A 56 11.44 -3.75 13.61
CA ILE A 56 11.51 -3.73 15.07
C ILE A 56 10.26 -4.44 15.60
N TRP A 57 10.42 -5.64 16.16
CA TRP A 57 9.29 -6.42 16.67
C TRP A 57 8.52 -5.64 17.74
N GLY A 58 7.18 -5.66 17.67
CA GLY A 58 6.33 -4.94 18.64
C GLY A 58 6.24 -3.42 18.47
N SER A 59 7.05 -2.80 17.60
CA SER A 59 7.09 -1.33 17.43
C SER A 59 5.78 -0.67 16.97
N HIS A 60 4.83 -1.45 16.42
CA HIS A 60 3.47 -0.99 16.11
C HIS A 60 2.64 -0.60 17.35
N LYS A 61 3.13 -0.94 18.55
CA LYS A 61 2.53 -0.58 19.85
C LYS A 61 3.23 0.61 20.52
N ARG A 62 4.29 1.16 19.92
CA ARG A 62 5.05 2.31 20.43
C ARG A 62 4.61 3.60 19.75
N VAL A 63 4.69 4.72 20.46
CA VAL A 63 4.36 6.04 19.89
C VAL A 63 5.53 6.53 19.04
N GLU A 64 6.72 6.52 19.61
CA GLU A 64 7.99 6.77 18.96
C GLU A 64 8.35 5.68 17.94
N LEU A 65 9.30 5.97 17.04
CA LEU A 65 9.95 4.93 16.25
C LEU A 65 10.73 3.97 17.17
N GLY A 66 11.44 4.54 18.13
CA GLY A 66 12.27 3.81 19.07
C GLY A 66 13.51 3.22 18.40
N GLU A 67 14.30 2.54 19.21
CA GLU A 67 15.42 1.72 18.76
C GLU A 67 15.17 0.26 19.16
N PRO A 68 15.83 -0.71 18.49
CA PRO A 68 15.77 -2.10 18.90
C PRO A 68 16.31 -2.29 20.32
N ASP A 69 15.65 -3.15 21.09
CA ASP A 69 16.07 -3.54 22.43
C ASP A 69 15.78 -5.04 22.67
N ALA A 70 16.04 -5.53 23.89
CA ALA A 70 15.87 -6.95 24.23
C ALA A 70 14.41 -7.42 24.09
N GLU A 71 13.43 -6.54 24.32
CA GLU A 71 12.00 -6.85 24.20
C GLU A 71 11.48 -6.64 22.76
N HIS A 72 12.16 -5.78 21.99
CA HIS A 72 11.79 -5.36 20.64
C HIS A 72 12.97 -5.59 19.68
N PRO A 73 13.39 -6.85 19.46
CA PRO A 73 14.54 -7.15 18.61
C PRO A 73 14.25 -6.85 17.13
N VAL A 74 15.32 -6.73 16.34
CA VAL A 74 15.23 -6.66 14.88
C VAL A 74 14.93 -8.05 14.32
N VAL A 75 13.86 -8.14 13.54
CA VAL A 75 13.50 -9.32 12.76
C VAL A 75 13.83 -9.06 11.29
N PHE A 76 14.63 -9.93 10.69
CA PHE A 76 14.96 -9.90 9.27
C PHE A 76 14.04 -10.83 8.51
N THR A 77 13.34 -10.30 7.51
CA THR A 77 12.35 -11.08 6.75
C THR A 77 12.95 -11.57 5.43
N LYS A 78 13.29 -12.86 5.40
CA LYS A 78 13.64 -13.59 4.18
C LYS A 78 12.37 -13.88 3.38
N LEU A 79 12.34 -13.49 2.11
CA LEU A 79 11.20 -13.70 1.21
C LEU A 79 11.69 -14.33 -0.10
N LYS A 80 10.90 -15.26 -0.64
CA LYS A 80 11.03 -15.72 -2.02
C LYS A 80 10.19 -14.86 -2.95
N ALA A 81 10.55 -14.82 -4.23
CA ALA A 81 9.71 -14.16 -5.24
C ALA A 81 8.26 -14.70 -5.17
N GLY A 82 7.30 -13.79 -5.05
CA GLY A 82 5.88 -14.09 -4.83
C GLY A 82 5.42 -13.99 -3.38
N ASP A 83 6.31 -14.10 -2.39
CA ASP A 83 5.96 -13.89 -0.98
C ASP A 83 5.68 -12.41 -0.72
N THR A 84 4.73 -12.12 0.18
CA THR A 84 4.46 -10.75 0.63
C THR A 84 4.62 -10.62 2.14
N ALA A 85 5.33 -9.59 2.56
CA ALA A 85 5.20 -9.07 3.92
C ALA A 85 4.03 -8.07 3.94
N VAL A 86 3.13 -8.17 4.91
CA VAL A 86 2.02 -7.22 5.07
C VAL A 86 2.36 -6.29 6.22
N LEU A 87 2.55 -5.01 5.91
CA LEU A 87 2.96 -4.00 6.87
C LEU A 87 1.79 -3.10 7.23
N SER A 88 1.54 -2.97 8.52
CA SER A 88 0.75 -1.87 9.09
C SER A 88 1.49 -0.54 8.89
N GLY A 89 0.75 0.56 8.79
CA GLY A 89 1.32 1.92 8.85
C GLY A 89 2.08 2.23 10.15
N LYS A 90 1.99 1.36 11.16
CA LYS A 90 2.54 1.55 12.50
C LYS A 90 3.85 0.79 12.75
N ILE A 91 4.21 -0.19 11.92
CA ILE A 91 5.43 -0.98 12.13
C ILE A 91 6.67 -0.18 11.74
N VAL A 92 7.67 -0.16 12.63
CA VAL A 92 8.96 0.47 12.37
C VAL A 92 9.86 -0.51 11.65
N HIS A 93 10.41 -0.08 10.53
CA HIS A 93 11.19 -0.94 9.65
C HIS A 93 12.22 -0.16 8.84
N ARG A 94 13.09 -0.88 8.14
CA ARG A 94 14.05 -0.34 7.16
C ARG A 94 14.46 -1.40 6.15
N GLY A 95 14.77 -0.99 4.92
CA GLY A 95 15.46 -1.83 3.96
C GLY A 95 16.93 -2.03 4.35
N SER A 96 17.42 -3.27 4.27
CA SER A 96 18.86 -3.55 4.40
C SER A 96 19.63 -3.13 3.16
N ALA A 97 20.96 -3.00 3.31
CA ALA A 97 21.85 -2.81 2.18
C ALA A 97 21.79 -3.99 1.20
N ASN A 98 21.93 -3.70 -0.09
CA ASN A 98 22.20 -4.71 -1.11
C ASN A 98 23.73 -4.80 -1.30
N ALA A 99 24.34 -5.83 -0.71
CA ALA A 99 25.79 -6.06 -0.72
C ALA A 99 26.25 -6.89 -1.92
N THR A 100 25.34 -7.30 -2.80
CA THR A 100 25.71 -8.05 -4.02
C THR A 100 26.38 -7.13 -5.05
N PRO A 101 27.28 -7.67 -5.88
CA PRO A 101 27.92 -6.89 -6.94
C PRO A 101 27.04 -6.72 -8.19
N ASP A 102 26.06 -7.60 -8.40
CA ASP A 102 25.37 -7.75 -9.69
C ASP A 102 23.89 -8.17 -9.59
N VAL A 103 23.32 -8.31 -8.38
CA VAL A 103 21.92 -8.74 -8.20
C VAL A 103 21.02 -7.54 -7.91
N PHE A 104 19.94 -7.41 -8.68
CA PHE A 104 18.88 -6.45 -8.43
C PHE A 104 17.82 -7.03 -7.51
N ARG A 105 17.57 -6.37 -6.38
CA ARG A 105 16.50 -6.75 -5.45
C ARG A 105 15.25 -5.92 -5.74
N ARG A 106 14.19 -6.57 -6.24
CA ARG A 106 12.94 -5.91 -6.64
C ARG A 106 11.78 -6.26 -5.72
N ALA A 107 11.00 -5.25 -5.37
CA ALA A 107 9.76 -5.37 -4.60
C ALA A 107 8.62 -4.67 -5.34
N LEU A 108 7.39 -5.16 -5.18
CA LEU A 108 6.16 -4.45 -5.48
C LEU A 108 5.57 -3.97 -4.15
N ALA A 109 5.56 -2.65 -3.94
CA ALA A 109 4.84 -2.04 -2.83
C ALA A 109 3.41 -1.76 -3.28
N LEU A 110 2.46 -2.57 -2.81
CA LEU A 110 1.04 -2.35 -3.06
C LEU A 110 0.39 -1.76 -1.80
N MET A 111 0.28 -0.43 -1.81
CA MET A 111 -0.24 0.36 -0.70
C MET A 111 -1.75 0.58 -0.81
N ILE A 112 -2.47 0.07 0.16
CA ILE A 112 -3.92 0.22 0.33
C ILE A 112 -4.18 1.21 1.46
N ILE A 113 -5.03 2.20 1.19
CA ILE A 113 -5.46 3.22 2.16
C ILE A 113 -6.98 3.24 2.25
N PRO A 114 -7.58 3.70 3.37
CA PRO A 114 -9.00 4.01 3.43
C PRO A 114 -9.38 5.01 2.34
N ALA A 115 -10.48 4.77 1.64
CA ALA A 115 -10.89 5.58 0.49
C ALA A 115 -11.38 7.00 0.84
N ILE A 116 -11.37 7.37 2.13
CA ILE A 116 -11.52 8.76 2.58
C ILE A 116 -10.22 9.57 2.43
N MET A 117 -9.09 8.89 2.22
CA MET A 117 -7.78 9.50 2.01
C MET A 117 -7.45 9.56 0.52
N THR A 118 -6.75 10.62 0.12
CA THR A 118 -6.30 10.81 -1.26
C THR A 118 -5.13 9.85 -1.56
N PRO A 119 -5.19 9.04 -2.64
CA PRO A 119 -4.06 8.24 -3.08
C PRO A 119 -2.85 9.08 -3.48
N PHE A 120 -1.65 8.53 -3.31
CA PHE A 120 -0.41 9.16 -3.79
C PHE A 120 -0.33 9.18 -5.33
N ASP A 121 -0.67 8.07 -6.00
CA ASP A 121 -0.72 8.00 -7.46
C ASP A 121 -2.07 8.49 -7.97
N ALA A 122 -2.05 9.47 -8.88
CA ALA A 122 -3.25 9.90 -9.59
C ALA A 122 -3.66 8.85 -10.63
N THR A 123 -4.96 8.64 -10.82
CA THR A 123 -5.52 7.70 -11.81
C THR A 123 -6.47 8.39 -12.80
N CYS A 124 -6.64 9.70 -12.68
CA CYS A 124 -7.58 10.49 -13.50
C CYS A 124 -7.20 10.54 -14.99
N HIS A 125 -5.95 10.25 -15.34
CA HIS A 125 -5.45 10.22 -16.70
C HIS A 125 -5.69 8.88 -17.41
N LEU A 126 -6.12 7.83 -16.69
CA LEU A 126 -6.41 6.53 -17.29
C LEU A 126 -7.61 6.65 -18.25
N SER A 127 -7.43 6.11 -19.47
CA SER A 127 -8.46 6.15 -20.50
C SER A 127 -9.72 5.42 -20.05
N ARG A 128 -10.89 5.87 -20.54
CA ARG A 128 -12.15 5.17 -20.28
C ARG A 128 -12.09 3.72 -20.78
N HIS A 129 -11.47 3.49 -21.95
CA HIS A 129 -11.26 2.15 -22.52
C HIS A 129 -10.57 1.22 -21.51
N MET A 130 -9.38 1.59 -21.03
CA MET A 130 -8.62 0.81 -20.05
C MET A 130 -9.41 0.58 -18.75
N VAL A 131 -10.14 1.59 -18.26
CA VAL A 131 -10.94 1.43 -17.04
C VAL A 131 -12.12 0.48 -17.26
N GLU A 132 -12.71 0.44 -18.46
CA GLU A 132 -13.82 -0.47 -18.77
C GLU A 132 -13.37 -1.93 -18.95
N THR A 133 -12.08 -2.22 -19.17
CA THR A 133 -11.56 -3.60 -19.16
C THR A 133 -11.46 -4.19 -17.74
N MET A 134 -11.33 -3.33 -16.73
CA MET A 134 -11.23 -3.74 -15.33
C MET A 134 -12.54 -4.33 -14.77
N THR A 135 -12.41 -5.12 -13.70
CA THR A 135 -13.57 -5.51 -12.87
C THR A 135 -14.14 -4.29 -12.13
N PRO A 136 -15.43 -4.30 -11.71
CA PRO A 136 -15.99 -3.21 -10.90
C PRO A 136 -15.20 -2.94 -9.61
N LEU A 137 -14.63 -3.98 -9.00
CA LEU A 137 -13.78 -3.85 -7.81
C LEU A 137 -12.46 -3.16 -8.14
N ALA A 138 -11.77 -3.56 -9.21
CA ALA A 138 -10.53 -2.90 -9.63
C ALA A 138 -10.78 -1.43 -10.01
N GLN A 139 -11.88 -1.12 -10.70
CA GLN A 139 -12.31 0.27 -10.94
C GLN A 139 -12.46 1.06 -9.63
N LYS A 140 -13.05 0.46 -8.59
CA LYS A 140 -13.16 1.08 -7.26
C LYS A 140 -11.78 1.33 -6.63
N MET A 141 -10.85 0.38 -6.75
CA MET A 141 -9.49 0.52 -6.24
C MET A 141 -8.71 1.65 -6.92
N VAL A 142 -9.03 1.99 -8.18
CA VAL A 142 -8.42 3.11 -8.91
C VAL A 142 -9.28 4.38 -8.93
N GLY A 143 -10.25 4.51 -8.02
CA GLY A 143 -11.04 5.75 -7.85
C GLY A 143 -12.07 6.01 -8.95
N ARG A 144 -12.54 4.98 -9.65
CA ARG A 144 -13.52 5.08 -10.75
C ARG A 144 -14.93 4.61 -10.37
N ARG A 145 -15.15 4.27 -9.10
CA ARG A 145 -16.45 3.93 -8.49
C ARG A 145 -16.60 4.63 -7.15
N SER A 146 -17.85 4.82 -6.72
CA SER A 146 -18.15 5.40 -5.41
C SER A 146 -17.72 4.48 -4.27
N VAL A 147 -17.44 5.07 -3.12
CA VAL A 147 -17.00 4.35 -1.92
C VAL A 147 -17.96 4.64 -0.77
N VAL A 148 -18.03 3.69 0.16
CA VAL A 148 -18.95 3.77 1.31
C VAL A 148 -18.18 4.08 2.56
N ILE A 149 -18.77 4.92 3.40
CA ILE A 149 -18.27 5.26 4.73
C ILE A 149 -19.36 4.98 5.76
N PRO A 150 -19.01 4.57 6.99
CA PRO A 150 -19.96 4.59 8.09
C PRO A 150 -20.34 6.05 8.37
N PRO A 151 -21.63 6.43 8.37
CA PRO A 151 -22.01 7.78 8.75
C PRO A 151 -21.61 8.05 10.20
N PRO A 152 -21.33 9.32 10.55
CA PRO A 152 -20.99 9.70 11.92
C PRO A 152 -22.01 9.14 12.92
N HIS A 153 -21.53 8.53 14.00
CA HIS A 153 -22.36 8.01 15.09
C HIS A 153 -23.37 6.92 14.71
N THR A 154 -23.19 6.25 13.57
CA THR A 154 -24.04 5.11 13.17
C THR A 154 -23.24 3.84 12.97
N VAL A 155 -23.83 2.73 13.38
CA VAL A 155 -23.34 1.36 13.14
C VAL A 155 -24.33 0.69 12.19
N GLY A 156 -23.84 0.12 11.09
CA GLY A 156 -24.67 -0.61 10.13
C GLY A 156 -25.33 0.22 9.02
N ALA A 157 -25.18 1.56 9.05
CA ALA A 157 -25.54 2.43 7.93
C ALA A 157 -24.29 2.68 7.05
N ALA A 158 -24.50 2.93 5.75
CA ALA A 158 -23.45 3.24 4.80
C ALA A 158 -23.85 4.49 3.98
N LEU A 159 -22.99 5.50 3.99
CA LEU A 159 -23.14 6.70 3.17
C LEU A 159 -22.15 6.64 2.00
N GLY A 160 -22.64 6.88 0.78
CA GLY A 160 -21.80 6.99 -0.41
C GLY A 160 -21.13 8.35 -0.51
N ILE A 161 -19.82 8.34 -0.75
CA ILE A 161 -19.05 9.50 -1.18
C ILE A 161 -18.42 9.22 -2.55
N TRP A 162 -17.80 10.25 -3.16
CA TRP A 162 -17.29 10.17 -4.53
C TRP A 162 -18.41 9.81 -5.51
N CYS A 163 -19.45 10.65 -5.54
CA CYS A 163 -20.73 10.38 -6.17
C CYS A 163 -21.00 11.36 -7.32
N LEU A 164 -21.82 10.93 -8.28
CA LEU A 164 -22.46 11.82 -9.26
C LEU A 164 -23.97 11.82 -8.97
N ASN A 165 -24.61 12.99 -8.91
CA ASN A 165 -26.04 13.11 -8.58
C ASN A 165 -26.45 12.40 -7.27
N MET A 166 -25.58 12.39 -6.25
CA MET A 166 -25.77 11.64 -4.99
C MET A 166 -25.99 10.12 -5.18
N ARG A 167 -25.50 9.56 -6.28
CA ARG A 167 -25.56 8.14 -6.64
C ARG A 167 -24.19 7.60 -7.02
N GLU A 168 -24.11 6.28 -7.24
CA GLU A 168 -22.88 5.61 -7.68
C GLU A 168 -22.35 6.22 -8.97
N VAL A 169 -21.12 6.74 -8.94
CA VAL A 169 -20.53 7.53 -10.04
C VAL A 169 -20.41 6.72 -11.34
N GLY A 170 -20.01 5.45 -11.26
CA GLY A 170 -19.84 4.61 -12.45
C GLY A 170 -21.18 4.30 -13.12
N GLU A 171 -22.22 3.96 -12.36
CA GLU A 171 -23.58 3.76 -12.87
C GLU A 171 -24.12 5.01 -13.56
N GLN A 172 -23.95 6.19 -12.93
CA GLN A 172 -24.41 7.46 -13.50
C GLN A 172 -23.67 7.84 -14.79
N MET A 173 -22.42 7.39 -14.96
CA MET A 173 -21.63 7.60 -16.18
C MET A 173 -21.83 6.50 -17.24
N GLY A 174 -22.62 5.46 -16.94
CA GLY A 174 -22.74 4.27 -17.78
C GLY A 174 -21.39 3.54 -17.95
N LEU A 175 -20.54 3.55 -16.92
CA LEU A 175 -19.22 2.93 -16.93
C LEU A 175 -19.37 1.40 -17.01
N LYS A 176 -18.93 0.81 -18.13
CA LYS A 176 -18.90 -0.64 -18.31
C LYS A 176 -17.79 -1.27 -17.44
N SER A 177 -17.75 -2.59 -17.39
CA SER A 177 -16.68 -3.36 -16.72
C SER A 177 -16.47 -4.67 -17.46
N ASN A 178 -15.32 -5.30 -17.25
CA ASN A 178 -14.94 -6.58 -17.88
C ASN A 178 -15.05 -6.56 -19.41
N GLN A 179 -14.83 -5.41 -20.04
CA GLN A 179 -14.76 -5.34 -21.50
C GLN A 179 -13.46 -6.01 -21.97
N PRO A 180 -13.46 -6.70 -23.11
CA PRO A 180 -12.22 -7.22 -23.67
C PRO A 180 -11.28 -6.06 -24.03
N ASP A 181 -9.98 -6.25 -23.80
CA ASP A 181 -8.99 -5.28 -24.25
C ASP A 181 -8.70 -5.51 -25.72
N LYS A 182 -9.15 -4.59 -26.58
CA LYS A 182 -9.02 -4.73 -28.04
C LYS A 182 -7.64 -4.31 -28.58
N GLU A 183 -6.66 -4.08 -27.71
CA GLU A 183 -5.26 -3.95 -28.12
C GLU A 183 -4.56 -5.31 -28.36
N GLU A 184 -5.27 -6.43 -28.24
CA GLU A 184 -4.74 -7.79 -28.53
C GLU A 184 -4.95 -8.29 -29.98
N GLU A 185 -5.18 -7.41 -30.96
CA GLU A 185 -5.07 -7.70 -32.41
C GLU A 185 -3.97 -6.88 -33.08
#